data_AF-A0A8E6B433-F1
#
_entry.id   AF-A0A8E6B433-F1
#
_cell.length_a   1.000
_cell.length_b   1.000
_cell.length_c   1.000
_cell.angle_alpha   90.00
_cell.angle_beta   90.00
_cell.angle_gamma   90.00
#
_symmetry.space_group_name_H-M   'P 1'
#
loop_
_entity.id
_entity.type
_entity.pdbx_description
1 polymer ?
#
loop_
_entity_poly.entity_id
_entity_poly.type
_entity_poly.pdbx_seq_one_letter_code
_entity_poly.pdbx_strand_id
1 'polypeptide(L)'
;MPSRSKKVDPRLLGSWKSDRRKTFQHFKPKANCPPSSFRKLKAMFGKLVITWRRNTYVTNLDGFRRTYRYEVIATDSSSVVIRYYDEFSPQGSLRQINFSGDYYCMAASGGSLCEYFRRIPNEE
;
A
#
# COMPACT_ATOMS: atom_id res chain seq x y z
N MET A 1 -20.22 6.12 -26.50
CA MET A 1 -19.92 6.23 -25.04
C MET A 1 -18.65 7.03 -24.87
N PRO A 2 -18.61 8.08 -24.04
CA PRO A 2 -17.39 8.87 -23.91
C PRO A 2 -16.34 7.99 -23.23
N SER A 3 -15.22 7.82 -23.92
CA SER A 3 -13.98 7.25 -23.40
C SER A 3 -13.61 8.01 -22.12
N ARG A 4 -13.90 7.43 -20.95
CA ARG A 4 -13.36 7.94 -19.68
C ARG A 4 -11.85 7.73 -19.76
N SER A 5 -11.12 8.79 -20.10
CA SER A 5 -9.69 8.90 -19.83
C SER A 5 -9.42 8.32 -18.45
N LYS A 6 -8.59 7.26 -18.39
CA LYS A 6 -8.28 6.60 -17.12
C LYS A 6 -7.54 7.60 -16.24
N LYS A 7 -8.17 7.97 -15.13
CA LYS A 7 -7.56 8.85 -14.13
C LYS A 7 -6.31 8.17 -13.57
N VAL A 8 -5.18 8.85 -13.64
CA VAL A 8 -3.91 8.47 -13.02
C VAL A 8 -3.53 9.58 -12.05
N ASP A 9 -3.09 9.21 -10.85
CA ASP A 9 -2.49 10.16 -9.92
C ASP A 9 -0.95 10.00 -9.96
N PRO A 10 -0.20 11.01 -10.42
CA PRO A 10 1.27 10.93 -10.53
C PRO A 10 1.95 10.59 -9.21
N ARG A 11 1.35 10.93 -8.07
CA ARG A 11 1.93 10.63 -6.75
C ARG A 11 2.01 9.13 -6.51
N LEU A 12 1.12 8.30 -7.07
CA LEU A 12 1.21 6.85 -6.91
C LEU A 12 2.40 6.24 -7.66
N LEU A 13 2.68 6.74 -8.86
CA LEU A 13 3.58 6.10 -9.82
C LEU A 13 4.99 5.86 -9.25
N GLY A 14 5.60 4.75 -9.66
CA GLY A 14 6.93 4.33 -9.21
C GLY A 14 6.89 3.27 -8.11
N SER A 15 8.04 3.05 -7.49
CA SER A 15 8.24 1.96 -6.53
C SER A 15 8.28 2.45 -5.09
N TRP A 16 7.68 1.65 -4.21
CA TRP A 16 7.49 1.98 -2.81
C TRP A 16 7.75 0.77 -1.94
N LYS A 17 8.60 0.92 -0.92
CA LYS A 17 8.96 -0.16 0.00
C LYS A 17 8.34 0.08 1.36
N SER A 18 7.78 -0.97 1.93
CA SER A 18 7.29 -0.98 3.31
C SER A 18 8.41 -0.50 4.25
N ASP A 19 8.10 0.47 5.12
CA ASP A 19 8.99 1.00 6.14
C ASP A 19 8.50 0.49 7.50
N ARG A 20 9.11 -0.61 7.95
CA ARG A 20 8.81 -1.22 9.25
C ARG A 20 9.04 -0.24 10.40
N ARG A 21 10.06 0.61 10.33
CA ARG A 21 10.39 1.52 11.43
C ARG A 21 9.28 2.55 11.60
N LYS A 22 8.84 3.18 10.49
CA LYS A 22 7.77 4.19 10.51
C LYS A 22 6.42 3.58 10.84
N THR A 23 6.12 2.38 10.31
CA THR A 23 4.89 1.63 10.60
C THR A 23 4.67 1.39 12.09
N PHE A 24 5.72 1.04 12.83
CA PHE A 24 5.61 0.74 14.27
C PHE A 24 6.01 1.90 15.18
N GLN A 25 6.29 3.10 14.65
CA GLN A 25 6.81 4.22 15.44
C GLN A 25 5.86 4.61 16.59
N HIS A 26 4.55 4.56 16.34
CA HIS A 26 3.51 4.92 17.31
C HIS A 26 2.62 3.72 17.69
N PHE A 27 2.96 2.52 17.23
CA PHE A 27 2.15 1.34 17.51
C PHE A 27 2.40 0.83 18.93
N LYS A 28 1.33 0.76 19.72
CA LYS A 28 1.34 0.13 21.03
C LYS A 28 0.62 -1.22 20.95
N PRO A 29 1.30 -2.35 21.22
CA PRO A 29 0.62 -3.63 21.31
C PRO A 29 -0.38 -3.62 22.47
N LYS A 30 -1.44 -4.43 22.37
CA LYS A 30 -2.38 -4.64 23.48
C LYS A 30 -1.63 -5.17 24.72
N ALA A 31 -2.10 -4.83 25.92
CA ALA A 31 -1.45 -5.19 27.19
C ALA A 31 -1.08 -6.68 27.30
N ASN A 32 -1.94 -7.57 26.79
CA ASN A 32 -1.74 -9.02 26.87
C ASN A 32 -1.07 -9.63 25.62
N CYS A 33 -0.44 -8.82 24.76
CA CYS A 33 0.23 -9.33 23.57
C CYS A 33 1.59 -9.95 23.95
N PRO A 34 1.81 -11.26 23.72
CA PRO A 34 3.10 -11.86 24.01
C PRO A 34 4.23 -11.22 23.20
N PRO A 35 5.42 -10.99 23.77
CA PRO A 35 6.56 -10.41 23.04
C PRO A 35 6.97 -11.21 21.80
N SER A 36 6.80 -12.53 21.82
CA SER A 36 7.02 -13.41 20.67
C SER A 36 6.05 -13.12 19.51
N SER A 37 4.76 -12.95 19.81
CA SER A 37 3.73 -12.59 18.83
C SER A 37 3.98 -11.22 18.23
N PHE A 38 4.36 -10.23 19.06
CA PHE A 38 4.69 -8.89 18.55
C PHE A 38 5.93 -8.90 17.65
N ARG A 39 6.98 -9.66 18.00
CA ARG A 39 8.15 -9.84 17.13
C ARG A 39 7.79 -10.47 15.79
N LYS A 40 6.96 -11.53 15.79
CA LYS A 40 6.46 -12.17 14.57
C LYS A 40 5.67 -11.18 13.70
N LEU A 41 4.77 -10.39 14.31
CA LEU A 41 4.04 -9.33 13.61
C LEU A 41 4.99 -8.34 12.94
N LYS A 42 5.94 -7.77 13.68
CA LYS A 42 6.93 -6.82 13.12
C LYS A 42 7.77 -7.41 11.99
N ALA A 43 8.06 -8.72 12.04
CA ALA A 43 8.87 -9.39 11.02
C ALA A 43 8.17 -9.49 9.65
N MET A 44 6.85 -9.34 9.60
CA MET A 44 6.10 -9.33 8.33
C MET A 44 6.24 -8.01 7.54
N PHE A 45 6.67 -6.93 8.18
CA PHE A 45 6.77 -5.60 7.58
C PHE A 45 8.20 -5.26 7.16
N GLY A 46 8.36 -4.31 6.25
CA GLY A 46 9.67 -3.82 5.79
C GLY A 46 10.20 -4.47 4.51
N LYS A 47 9.49 -5.49 4.01
CA LYS A 47 9.94 -6.33 2.89
C LYS A 47 9.13 -6.11 1.61
N LEU A 48 7.84 -5.82 1.77
CA LEU A 48 6.92 -5.61 0.65
C LEU A 48 7.35 -4.39 -0.18
N VAL A 49 7.52 -4.61 -1.48
CA VAL A 49 7.69 -3.56 -2.49
C VAL A 49 6.44 -3.51 -3.36
N ILE A 50 5.93 -2.31 -3.60
CA ILE A 50 4.78 -2.04 -4.47
C ILE A 50 5.24 -1.11 -5.58
N THR A 51 5.11 -1.56 -6.82
CA THR A 51 5.42 -0.75 -8.01
C THR A 51 4.12 -0.39 -8.71
N TRP A 52 3.76 0.90 -8.68
CA TRP A 52 2.58 1.44 -9.33
C TRP A 52 2.90 1.86 -10.77
N ARG A 53 2.10 1.37 -11.70
CA ARG A 53 2.04 1.78 -13.11
C ARG A 53 0.70 2.46 -13.36
N ARG A 54 0.43 2.93 -14.58
CA ARG A 54 -0.78 3.73 -14.88
C ARG A 54 -2.12 3.04 -14.54
N ASN A 55 -2.21 1.72 -14.65
CA ASN A 55 -3.46 0.96 -14.50
C ASN A 55 -3.29 -0.37 -13.74
N THR A 56 -2.07 -0.65 -13.30
CA THR A 56 -1.72 -1.85 -12.56
C THR A 56 -0.72 -1.52 -11.48
N TYR A 57 -0.68 -2.33 -10.44
CA TYR A 57 0.45 -2.34 -9.52
C TYR A 57 0.94 -3.76 -9.33
N VAL A 58 2.24 -3.89 -9.07
CA VAL A 58 2.89 -5.16 -8.78
C VAL A 58 3.33 -5.13 -7.33
N THR A 59 2.96 -6.15 -6.56
CA THR A 59 3.52 -6.39 -5.24
C THR A 59 4.63 -7.41 -5.34
N ASN A 60 5.75 -7.20 -4.67
CA ASN A 60 6.81 -8.18 -4.48
C ASN A 60 7.08 -8.34 -2.98
N LEU A 61 6.88 -9.54 -2.46
CA LEU A 61 7.20 -9.90 -1.09
C LEU A 61 8.11 -11.13 -1.10
N ASP A 62 9.38 -10.96 -0.76
CA ASP A 62 10.38 -12.04 -0.72
C ASP A 62 10.41 -12.87 -2.02
N GLY A 63 10.32 -12.21 -3.18
CA GLY A 63 10.33 -12.85 -4.50
C GLY A 63 8.95 -13.28 -5.01
N PHE A 64 7.94 -13.33 -4.14
CA PHE A 64 6.58 -13.63 -4.54
C PHE A 64 5.91 -12.40 -5.16
N ARG A 65 5.69 -12.44 -6.48
CA ARG A 65 5.15 -11.33 -7.26
C ARG A 65 3.68 -11.55 -7.61
N ARG A 66 2.85 -10.53 -7.41
CA ARG A 66 1.46 -10.50 -7.89
C ARG A 66 1.16 -9.18 -8.57
N THR A 67 0.38 -9.23 -9.63
CA THR A 67 -0.05 -8.05 -10.40
C THR A 67 -1.54 -7.85 -10.21
N TYR A 68 -1.93 -6.61 -9.93
CA TYR A 68 -3.31 -6.23 -9.69
C TYR A 68 -3.70 -5.09 -10.63
N ARG A 69 -4.95 -5.08 -11.08
CA ARG A 69 -5.53 -3.93 -11.78
C ARG A 69 -6.09 -2.95 -10.76
N TYR A 70 -6.01 -1.67 -11.07
CA TYR A 70 -6.64 -0.65 -10.26
C TYR A 70 -7.11 0.55 -11.08
N GLU A 71 -7.97 1.35 -10.47
CA GLU A 71 -8.50 2.60 -11.01
C GLU A 71 -8.50 3.68 -9.92
N VAL A 72 -8.12 4.90 -10.26
CA VAL A 72 -8.26 6.05 -9.36
C VAL A 72 -9.70 6.54 -9.37
N ILE A 73 -10.35 6.55 -8.21
CA ILE A 73 -11.75 6.95 -8.03
C ILE A 73 -11.85 8.41 -7.61
N ALA A 74 -11.03 8.81 -6.63
CA ALA A 74 -10.98 10.15 -6.09
C ALA A 74 -9.55 10.53 -5.70
N THR A 75 -9.28 11.83 -5.65
CA THR A 75 -7.99 12.40 -5.29
C THR A 75 -8.22 13.75 -4.61
N ASP A 76 -7.43 14.04 -3.59
CA ASP A 76 -7.32 15.35 -2.97
C ASP A 76 -5.84 15.74 -2.79
N SER A 77 -5.56 16.85 -2.12
CA SER A 77 -4.19 17.37 -1.90
C SER A 77 -3.26 16.40 -1.19
N SER A 78 -3.80 15.45 -0.41
CA SER A 78 -3.06 14.57 0.49
C SER A 78 -3.40 13.08 0.36
N SER A 79 -4.44 12.71 -0.39
CA SER A 79 -4.91 11.34 -0.47
C SER A 79 -5.40 10.95 -1.86
N VAL A 80 -5.37 9.65 -2.12
CA VAL A 80 -5.93 9.02 -3.31
C VAL A 80 -6.78 7.83 -2.89
N VAL A 81 -7.99 7.73 -3.45
CA VAL A 81 -8.84 6.55 -3.32
C VAL A 81 -8.77 5.76 -4.62
N ILE A 82 -8.36 4.50 -4.51
CA ILE A 82 -8.35 3.55 -5.61
C ILE A 82 -9.44 2.50 -5.44
N ARG A 83 -9.91 1.97 -6.56
CA ARG A 83 -10.55 0.66 -6.64
C ARG A 83 -9.53 -0.32 -7.17
N TYR A 84 -9.29 -1.42 -6.46
CA TYR A 84 -8.39 -2.48 -6.89
C TYR A 84 -9.16 -3.79 -7.03
N TYR A 85 -8.67 -4.67 -7.90
CA TYR A 85 -9.32 -5.94 -8.23
C TYR A 85 -8.38 -7.09 -7.91
N ASP A 86 -8.86 -8.06 -7.13
CA ASP A 86 -8.15 -9.31 -6.83
C ASP A 86 -9.07 -10.52 -7.02
N GLU A 87 -8.51 -11.72 -6.87
CA GLU A 87 -9.21 -13.00 -7.07
C GLU A 87 -10.39 -13.19 -6.10
N PHE A 88 -10.35 -12.57 -4.93
CA PHE A 88 -11.38 -12.69 -3.89
C PHE A 88 -12.42 -11.58 -3.96
N SER A 89 -12.11 -10.47 -4.65
CA SER A 89 -12.97 -9.30 -4.83
C SER A 89 -13.06 -8.91 -6.31
N PRO A 90 -13.71 -9.72 -7.17
CA PRO A 90 -13.80 -9.43 -8.60
C PRO A 90 -14.64 -8.18 -8.90
N GLN A 91 -15.55 -7.78 -8.01
CA GLN A 91 -16.31 -6.52 -8.10
C GLN A 91 -15.45 -5.28 -7.75
N GLY A 92 -14.25 -5.50 -7.22
CA GLY A 92 -13.31 -4.47 -6.80
C GLY A 92 -13.55 -4.00 -5.37
N SER A 93 -12.44 -3.73 -4.68
CA SER A 93 -12.41 -3.20 -3.32
C SER A 93 -11.83 -1.79 -3.31
N LEU A 94 -12.31 -0.93 -2.41
CA LEU A 94 -11.78 0.42 -2.25
C LEU A 94 -10.60 0.42 -1.28
N ARG A 95 -9.61 1.26 -1.57
CA ARG A 95 -8.48 1.53 -0.67
C ARG A 95 -8.12 3.00 -0.74
N GLN A 96 -7.99 3.62 0.43
CA GLN A 96 -7.45 4.97 0.56
C GLN A 96 -5.95 4.91 0.83
N ILE A 97 -5.22 5.79 0.16
CA ILE A 97 -3.77 5.95 0.22
C ILE A 97 -3.50 7.38 0.64
N ASN A 98 -2.86 7.59 1.78
CA ASN A 98 -2.57 8.93 2.31
C ASN A 98 -1.09 9.25 2.14
N PHE A 99 -0.77 10.40 1.57
CA PHE A 99 0.59 10.86 1.28
C PHE A 99 1.08 11.85 2.33
N SER A 100 2.38 11.77 2.66
CA SER A 100 3.07 12.69 3.57
C SER A 100 4.55 12.76 3.20
N GLY A 101 4.93 13.76 2.38
CA GLY A 101 6.29 13.87 1.84
C GLY A 101 6.63 12.65 0.96
N ASP A 102 7.78 12.03 1.21
CA ASP A 102 8.25 10.83 0.48
C ASP A 102 7.63 9.51 0.96
N TYR A 103 6.53 9.61 1.70
CA TYR A 103 5.81 8.47 2.24
C TYR A 103 4.37 8.46 1.77
N TYR A 104 3.82 7.27 1.61
CA TYR A 104 2.38 7.09 1.77
C TYR A 104 2.09 6.02 2.81
N CYS A 105 0.90 6.04 3.38
CA CYS A 105 0.40 4.98 4.23
C CYS A 105 -0.93 4.44 3.71
N MET A 106 -1.17 3.15 3.99
CA MET A 106 -2.43 2.47 3.73
C MET A 106 -2.81 1.69 4.97
N ALA A 107 -4.11 1.50 5.22
CA ALA A 107 -4.54 0.57 6.25
C ALA A 107 -4.03 -0.84 5.93
N ALA A 108 -3.34 -1.46 6.88
CA ALA A 108 -2.96 -2.86 6.84
C ALA A 108 -4.21 -3.74 6.98
N SER A 109 -4.11 -4.98 6.51
CA SER A 109 -5.18 -5.97 6.68
C SER A 109 -5.56 -6.11 8.16
N GLY A 110 -6.83 -5.88 8.48
CA GLY A 110 -7.34 -5.85 9.87
C GLY A 110 -7.50 -4.45 10.49
N GLY A 111 -7.21 -3.38 9.74
CA GLY A 111 -7.65 -1.99 10.02
C GLY A 111 -7.03 -1.27 11.21
N SER A 112 -6.30 -1.97 12.08
CA SER A 112 -5.73 -1.42 13.32
C SER A 112 -4.34 -0.79 13.17
N LEU A 113 -3.76 -0.85 11.97
CA LEU A 113 -2.41 -0.36 11.69
C LEU A 113 -2.38 0.29 10.32
N CYS A 114 -1.75 1.45 10.20
CA CYS A 114 -1.36 2.00 8.91
C CYS A 114 0.05 1.51 8.58
N GLU A 115 0.17 0.73 7.51
CA GLU A 115 1.48 0.39 6.96
C GLU A 115 2.01 1.57 6.16
N TYR A 116 3.22 2.01 6.50
CA TYR A 116 3.90 3.11 5.82
C TYR A 116 4.83 2.55 4.75
N PHE A 117 4.86 3.23 3.62
CA PHE A 117 5.72 2.92 2.49
C PHE A 117 6.54 4.15 2.15
N ARG A 118 7.84 3.96 1.92
CA ARG A 118 8.76 5.00 1.45
C ARG A 118 8.98 4.82 -0.04
N ARG A 119 9.02 5.93 -0.78
CA ARG A 119 9.43 5.91 -2.18
C ARG A 119 10.88 5.39 -2.30
N ILE A 120 11.12 4.49 -3.24
CA ILE A 120 12.45 4.01 -3.59
C ILE A 120 12.75 4.34 -5.05
N PRO A 121 14.03 4.52 -5.43
CA PRO A 121 14.42 4.59 -6.83
C PRO A 121 13.92 3.35 -7.58
N ASN A 122 13.54 3.51 -8.85
CA ASN A 122 13.32 2.34 -9.69
C ASN A 122 14.69 1.70 -9.94
N GLU A 123 14.83 0.41 -9.68
CA GLU A 123 15.95 -0.36 -10.21
C GLU A 123 15.74 -0.44 -11.74
N GLU A 124 16.69 0.09 -12.51
CA GLU A 124 16.77 -0.05 -13.97
C GLU A 124 17.07 -1.50 -14.38
#